data_AF-A0AA48M0R7-F1
#
_entry.id   AF-A0AA48M0R7-F1
#
_cell.length_a   1.000
_cell.length_b   1.000
_cell.length_c   1.000
_cell.angle_alpha   90.00
_cell.angle_beta   90.00
_cell.angle_gamma   90.00
#
_symmetry.space_group_name_H-M   'P 1'
#
loop_
_entity.id
_entity.type
_entity.pdbx_description
1 polymer ?
#
loop_
_entity_poly.entity_id
_entity_poly.type
_entity_poly.pdbx_seq_one_letter_code
_entity_poly.pdbx_strand_id
1 'polypeptide(L)'
;MKSEDIPLARKIDRLRRTLPVSGYPRPTLLTELRIRKAVGRSTPKLKVIDIFDVGNGQALMCRFLVCEHDARSFVAPLSQIALDRCHRPAQAVAMHRGPSRAGVA
;
A
#
# COMPACT_ATOMS: atom_id res chain seq x y z
N MET A 1 29.74 9.04 8.93
CA MET A 1 28.31 9.29 9.21
C MET A 1 27.59 7.95 9.11
N LYS A 2 27.23 7.34 10.25
CA LYS A 2 26.68 5.97 10.32
C LYS A 2 25.14 6.01 10.31
N SER A 3 24.57 5.54 9.21
CA SER A 3 23.45 4.59 9.13
C SER A 3 22.37 4.62 10.22
N GLU A 4 21.32 5.42 10.03
CA GLU A 4 20.05 5.31 10.77
C GLU A 4 18.86 4.88 9.89
N ASP A 5 19.10 4.30 8.70
CA ASP A 5 18.04 3.86 7.77
C ASP A 5 17.64 2.36 7.93
N ILE A 6 18.22 1.66 8.91
CA ILE A 6 18.07 0.21 9.10
C ILE A 6 16.66 -0.26 9.58
N PRO A 7 15.79 0.54 10.25
CA PRO A 7 14.52 0.01 10.75
C PRO A 7 13.43 -0.13 9.68
N LEU A 8 13.46 0.64 8.59
CA LEU A 8 12.45 0.57 7.53
C LEU A 8 12.71 -0.61 6.59
N ALA A 9 13.97 -0.81 6.18
CA ALA A 9 14.36 -1.94 5.32
C ALA A 9 13.95 -3.30 5.88
N ARG A 10 14.17 -3.54 7.19
CA ARG A 10 13.74 -4.80 7.85
C ARG A 10 12.22 -4.94 7.94
N LYS A 11 11.47 -3.85 8.07
CA LYS A 11 9.99 -3.88 8.10
C LYS A 11 9.44 -4.17 6.70
N ILE A 12 10.00 -3.54 5.68
CA ILE A 12 9.65 -3.78 4.28
C ILE A 12 9.93 -5.24 3.91
N ASP A 13 11.09 -5.78 4.30
CA ASP A 13 11.42 -7.19 4.03
C ASP A 13 10.41 -8.16 4.67
N ARG A 14 10.04 -7.93 5.93
CA ARG A 14 9.00 -8.73 6.60
C ARG A 14 7.64 -8.63 5.90
N LEU A 15 7.29 -7.46 5.37
CA LEU A 15 6.06 -7.28 4.62
C LEU A 15 6.09 -7.99 3.29
N ARG A 16 7.19 -7.90 2.55
CA ARG A 16 7.39 -8.58 1.26
C ARG A 16 7.27 -10.10 1.41
N ARG A 17 7.77 -10.67 2.51
CA ARG A 17 7.62 -12.10 2.83
C ARG A 17 6.16 -12.55 3.03
N THR A 18 5.25 -11.62 3.23
CA THR A 18 3.82 -11.90 3.51
C THR A 18 2.94 -11.64 2.30
N LEU A 19 3.54 -11.22 1.18
CA LEU A 19 2.87 -11.04 -0.09
C LEU A 19 2.63 -12.40 -0.78
N PRO A 20 1.55 -12.54 -1.57
CA PRO A 20 0.60 -11.49 -1.91
C PRO A 20 -0.46 -11.25 -0.82
N VAL A 21 -0.82 -9.98 -0.59
CA VAL A 21 -1.88 -9.59 0.38
C VAL A 21 -3.08 -9.02 -0.36
N SER A 22 -4.29 -9.44 0.05
CA SER A 22 -5.53 -8.90 -0.50
C SER A 22 -5.91 -7.58 0.18
N GLY A 23 -6.56 -6.69 -0.57
CA GLY A 23 -7.09 -5.45 -0.05
C GLY A 23 -8.09 -4.80 -0.99
N TYR A 24 -8.54 -3.61 -0.61
CA TYR A 24 -9.50 -2.81 -1.37
C TYR A 24 -8.96 -1.39 -1.58
N PRO A 25 -9.25 -0.74 -2.72
CA PRO A 25 -8.84 0.65 -2.92
C PRO A 25 -9.60 1.56 -1.96
N ARG A 26 -8.90 2.53 -1.37
CA ARG A 26 -9.56 3.67 -0.70
C ARG A 26 -10.20 4.60 -1.74
N PRO A 27 -11.12 5.51 -1.33
CA PRO A 27 -11.85 6.37 -2.27
C PRO A 27 -10.97 7.13 -3.27
N THR A 28 -9.84 7.68 -2.83
CA THR A 28 -8.89 8.39 -3.72
C THR A 28 -8.36 7.49 -4.83
N LEU A 29 -7.86 6.30 -4.49
CA LEU A 29 -7.35 5.34 -5.46
C LEU A 29 -8.45 4.78 -6.34
N LEU A 30 -9.64 4.56 -5.79
CA LEU A 30 -10.81 4.11 -6.58
C LEU A 30 -11.16 5.13 -7.67
N THR A 31 -11.15 6.43 -7.35
CA THR A 31 -11.38 7.49 -8.32
C THR A 31 -10.31 7.50 -9.40
N GLU A 32 -9.03 7.39 -9.04
CA GLU A 32 -7.93 7.33 -10.00
C GLU A 32 -8.04 6.12 -10.94
N LEU A 33 -8.35 4.94 -10.40
CA LEU A 33 -8.54 3.73 -11.20
C LEU A 33 -9.73 3.85 -12.16
N ARG A 34 -10.82 4.52 -11.75
CA ARG A 34 -11.98 4.79 -12.62
C ARG A 34 -11.64 5.76 -13.74
N ILE A 35 -10.90 6.83 -13.45
CA ILE A 35 -10.42 7.78 -14.46
C ILE A 35 -9.58 7.05 -15.52
N ARG A 36 -8.74 6.11 -15.08
CA ARG A 36 -7.90 5.27 -15.96
C ARG A 36 -8.66 4.14 -16.67
N LYS A 37 -9.99 4.04 -16.48
CA LYS A 37 -10.85 2.94 -16.97
C LYS A 37 -10.31 1.55 -16.59
N ALA A 38 -9.61 1.45 -15.46
CA ALA A 38 -9.02 0.21 -14.97
C ALA A 38 -9.99 -0.63 -14.15
N VAL A 39 -11.11 -0.03 -13.71
CA VAL A 39 -12.11 -0.65 -12.83
C VAL A 39 -13.50 -0.15 -13.21
N GLY A 40 -14.51 -1.01 -13.02
CA GLY A 40 -15.92 -0.70 -13.29
C GLY A 40 -16.61 0.12 -12.19
N ARG A 41 -17.92 -0.12 -12.04
CA ARG A 41 -18.75 0.56 -11.04
C ARG A 41 -18.56 0.00 -9.63
N SER A 42 -18.19 -1.28 -9.49
CA SER A 42 -17.90 -1.97 -8.23
C SER A 42 -16.60 -1.48 -7.58
N THR A 43 -16.45 -1.75 -6.27
CA THR A 43 -15.16 -1.62 -5.59
C THR A 43 -14.38 -2.91 -5.84
N PRO A 44 -13.28 -2.88 -6.61
CA PRO A 44 -12.57 -4.08 -6.99
C PRO A 44 -11.76 -4.64 -5.83
N LYS A 45 -11.58 -5.96 -5.83
CA LYS A 45 -10.56 -6.59 -5.00
C LYS A 45 -9.17 -6.35 -5.60
N LEU A 46 -8.21 -5.94 -4.76
CA LEU A 46 -6.82 -5.75 -5.13
C LEU A 46 -5.95 -6.84 -4.53
N LYS A 47 -4.88 -7.20 -5.24
CA LYS A 47 -3.84 -8.09 -4.76
C LYS A 47 -2.50 -7.38 -4.79
N VAL A 48 -1.98 -7.00 -3.63
CA VAL A 48 -0.65 -6.40 -3.50
C VAL A 48 0.40 -7.48 -3.73
N ILE A 49 1.30 -7.23 -4.67
CA ILE A 49 2.36 -8.17 -5.11
C ILE A 49 3.76 -7.66 -4.81
N ASP A 50 3.92 -6.36 -4.53
CA ASP A 50 5.20 -5.80 -4.10
C ASP A 50 4.99 -4.57 -3.20
N ILE A 51 5.95 -4.31 -2.32
CA ILE A 51 6.01 -3.12 -1.47
C ILE A 51 7.44 -2.62 -1.48
N PHE A 52 7.62 -1.33 -1.74
CA PHE A 52 8.93 -0.71 -1.84
C PHE A 52 8.89 0.72 -1.30
N ASP A 53 10.04 1.16 -0.80
CA ASP A 53 10.28 2.55 -0.46
C ASP A 53 10.90 3.27 -1.66
N VAL A 54 10.51 4.51 -1.89
CA VAL A 54 11.04 5.35 -2.98
C VAL A 54 12.21 6.22 -2.48
N GLY A 55 12.54 6.16 -1.19
CA GLY A 55 13.52 7.04 -0.56
C GLY A 55 12.97 8.46 -0.36
N ASN A 56 13.67 9.26 0.43
CA ASN A 56 13.34 10.66 0.78
C ASN A 56 12.16 10.86 1.76
N GLY A 57 11.86 9.88 2.61
CA GLY A 57 10.78 10.01 3.61
C GLY A 57 9.38 10.12 3.00
N GLN A 58 9.24 9.76 1.72
CA GLN A 58 7.94 9.61 1.08
C GLN A 58 7.20 8.37 1.64
N ALA A 59 5.88 8.36 1.48
CA ALA A 59 5.05 7.24 1.91
C ALA A 59 5.44 5.95 1.16
N LEU A 60 5.40 4.81 1.86
CA LEU A 60 5.62 3.49 1.26
C LEU A 60 4.73 3.29 0.03
N MET A 61 5.31 2.80 -1.06
CA MET A 61 4.61 2.48 -2.29
C MET A 61 4.36 0.98 -2.39
N CYS A 62 3.34 0.62 -3.16
CA CYS A 62 3.01 -0.78 -3.40
C CYS A 62 2.62 -0.99 -4.86
N ARG A 63 2.96 -2.17 -5.36
CA ARG A 63 2.50 -2.67 -6.66
C ARG A 63 1.38 -3.67 -6.42
N PHE A 64 0.28 -3.52 -7.14
CA PHE A 64 -0.90 -4.36 -6.99
C PHE A 64 -1.54 -4.72 -8.33
N LEU A 65 -2.30 -5.80 -8.32
CA LEU A 65 -3.17 -6.25 -9.40
C LEU A 65 -4.62 -5.94 -9.04
N VAL A 66 -5.43 -5.62 -10.05
CA VAL A 66 -6.89 -5.55 -9.93
C VAL A 66 -7.44 -6.93 -10.28
N CYS A 67 -8.08 -7.62 -9.34
CA CYS A 67 -8.51 -9.02 -9.57
C CYS A 67 -9.64 -9.15 -10.61
N GLU A 68 -10.41 -8.09 -10.85
CA GLU A 68 -11.57 -8.08 -11.76
C GLU A 68 -11.20 -7.74 -13.22
N HIS A 69 -9.98 -7.28 -13.47
CA HIS A 69 -9.55 -6.81 -14.79
C HIS A 69 -8.23 -7.47 -15.20
N ASP A 70 -7.93 -7.40 -16.51
CA ASP A 70 -6.67 -7.87 -17.12
C ASP A 70 -5.46 -7.62 -16.21
N ALA A 71 -4.49 -8.54 -16.24
CA ALA A 71 -3.32 -8.68 -15.38
C ALA A 71 -2.32 -7.49 -15.35
N ARG A 72 -2.79 -6.28 -15.61
CA ARG A 72 -2.08 -5.01 -15.45
C ARG A 72 -1.79 -4.78 -13.98
N SER A 73 -0.52 -4.49 -13.71
CA SER A 73 -0.08 -4.04 -12.40
C SER A 73 -0.10 -2.52 -12.32
N PHE A 74 -0.50 -2.00 -11.17
CA PHE A 74 -0.56 -0.59 -10.85
C PHE A 74 0.32 -0.31 -9.64
N VAL A 75 0.78 0.94 -9.52
CA VAL A 75 1.56 1.41 -8.37
C VAL A 75 0.79 2.55 -7.70
N ALA A 76 0.65 2.47 -6.39
CA ALA A 76 0.06 3.52 -5.57
C ALA A 76 0.68 3.56 -4.16
N PRO A 77 0.50 4.65 -3.41
CA PRO A 77 0.86 4.69 -2.01
C PRO A 77 0.11 3.61 -1.23
N LEU A 78 0.83 2.86 -0.39
CA LEU A 78 0.25 1.80 0.44
C LEU A 78 -0.85 2.33 1.37
N SER A 79 -0.77 3.61 1.76
CA SER A 79 -1.79 4.30 2.55
C SER A 79 -3.14 4.41 1.84
N GLN A 80 -3.17 4.32 0.51
CA GLN A 80 -4.38 4.34 -0.32
C GLN A 80 -5.01 2.95 -0.52
N ILE A 81 -4.41 1.89 0.04
CA ILE A 81 -4.98 0.54 0.05
C ILE A 81 -5.45 0.19 1.46
N ALA A 82 -6.69 -0.27 1.56
CA ALA A 82 -7.20 -0.90 2.78
C ALA A 82 -6.89 -2.40 2.72
N LEU A 83 -5.78 -2.82 3.34
CA LEU A 83 -5.41 -4.23 3.43
C LEU A 83 -6.39 -5.00 4.32
N ASP A 84 -6.65 -6.27 3.98
CA ASP A 84 -7.49 -7.13 4.81
C ASP A 84 -6.86 -7.35 6.18
N ARG A 85 -7.66 -7.06 7.22
CA ARG A 85 -7.22 -7.04 8.63
C ARG A 85 -6.87 -8.43 9.20
N CYS A 86 -7.21 -9.50 8.47
CA CYS A 86 -6.91 -10.87 8.89
C CYS A 86 -5.42 -11.23 8.76
N HIS A 87 -4.59 -10.42 8.10
CA HIS A 87 -3.14 -10.61 8.07
C HIS A 87 -2.44 -9.84 9.19
N ARG A 88 -1.94 -10.55 10.22
CA ARG A 88 -1.15 -9.97 11.33
C ARG A 88 -0.03 -8.99 10.89
N PRO A 89 0.70 -9.24 9.78
CA PRO A 89 1.72 -8.29 9.29
C PRO A 89 1.14 -7.00 8.71
N ALA A 90 -0.04 -7.04 8.08
CA ALA A 90 -0.73 -5.86 7.56
C ALA A 90 -1.23 -4.96 8.71
N GLN A 91 -1.61 -5.55 9.86
CA GLN A 91 -1.95 -4.78 11.06
C GLN A 91 -0.76 -3.96 11.57
N ALA A 92 0.46 -4.53 11.57
CA ALA A 92 1.66 -3.83 12.01
C ALA A 92 1.95 -2.57 11.17
N VAL A 93 1.59 -2.55 9.89
CA VAL A 93 1.74 -1.38 9.00
C VAL A 93 0.59 -0.39 9.13
N ALA A 94 -0.64 -0.87 9.30
CA ALA A 94 -1.77 0.00 9.60
C ALA A 94 -1.53 0.80 10.90
N MET A 95 -0.88 0.17 11.89
CA MET A 95 -0.43 0.80 13.13
C MET A 95 0.84 1.65 12.95
N HIS A 96 1.63 1.41 11.89
CA HIS A 96 2.78 2.21 11.51
C HIS A 96 2.42 3.44 10.66
N ARG A 97 1.14 3.86 10.64
CA ARG A 97 0.82 5.27 10.42
C ARG A 97 1.58 6.06 11.49
N GLY A 98 2.76 6.57 11.10
CA GLY A 98 3.55 7.46 11.94
C GLY A 98 2.68 8.57 12.51
N PRO A 99 3.07 9.16 13.65
CA PRO A 99 2.24 10.11 14.38
C PRO A 99 1.63 11.08 13.38
N SER A 100 0.31 11.09 13.36
CA SER A 100 -0.45 12.19 12.82
C SER A 100 0.23 13.45 13.36
N ARG A 101 0.86 14.27 12.51
CA ARG A 101 1.08 15.67 12.84
C ARG A 101 -0.30 16.31 12.87
N ALA A 102 -1.02 16.02 13.95
CA ALA A 102 -1.95 16.94 14.55
C ALA A 102 -1.07 18.04 15.18
N GLY A 103 -1.32 19.28 14.77
CA GLY A 103 -0.71 20.46 15.38
C GLY A 103 0.27 21.19 14.47
N VAL A 104 -0.25 21.93 13.50
CA VAL A 104 0.05 23.34 13.14
C VAL A 104 -1.16 23.77 12.29
N ALA A 105 -2.02 24.72 12.60
CA ALA A 105 -2.11 25.75 13.63
C ALA A 105 -3.59 25.90 14.06
#